data_AF-A0A0C3NDN0-F1
#
_entry.id   AF-A0A0C3NDN0-F1
#
_cell.length_a   1.000
_cell.length_b   1.000
_cell.length_c   1.000
_cell.angle_alpha   90.00
_cell.angle_beta   90.00
_cell.angle_gamma   90.00
#
_symmetry.space_group_name_H-M   'P 1'
#
loop_
_entity.id
_entity.type
_entity.pdbx_description
1 polymer ?
#
loop_
_entity_poly.entity_id
_entity_poly.type
_entity_poly.pdbx_seq_one_letter_code
_entity_poly.pdbx_strand_id
1 'polypeptide(L)'
;MTRSHRSQEPPPPFLAQPLLYVQPFHIITTPESQLDTHLWMLERVYSPSLRPTLACHVGFILPLTEVCHSADLVPAFGKEVDCTVTLATSQEVYQRFYLNYYTNKEAFDTLYEYRSVQI
;
A
#
# COMPACT_ATOMS: atom_id res chain seq x y z
N MET A 1 -18.58 -5.33 48.12
CA MET A 1 -17.47 -5.81 47.28
C MET A 1 -18.01 -6.81 46.28
N THR A 2 -18.47 -6.34 45.12
CA THR A 2 -19.03 -7.18 44.05
C THR A 2 -17.88 -7.60 43.14
N ARG A 3 -17.53 -8.89 43.17
CA ARG A 3 -16.57 -9.50 42.25
C ARG A 3 -17.09 -9.32 40.82
N SER A 4 -16.38 -8.52 40.03
CA SER A 4 -16.54 -8.44 38.59
C SER A 4 -16.31 -9.84 38.00
N HIS A 5 -17.37 -10.44 37.46
CA HIS A 5 -17.27 -11.62 36.62
C HIS A 5 -16.46 -11.23 35.39
N ARG A 6 -15.16 -11.53 35.39
CA ARG A 6 -14.37 -11.61 34.18
C ARG A 6 -14.93 -12.80 33.39
N SER A 7 -15.79 -12.54 32.41
CA SER A 7 -16.22 -13.55 31.46
C SER A 7 -14.96 -14.19 30.85
N GLN A 8 -14.69 -15.45 31.20
CA GLN A 8 -13.65 -16.27 30.58
C GLN A 8 -14.14 -16.80 29.23
N GLU A 9 -14.70 -15.93 28.40
CA GLU A 9 -15.04 -16.33 27.05
C GLU A 9 -13.74 -16.35 26.24
N PRO A 10 -13.36 -17.49 25.65
CA PRO A 10 -12.18 -17.53 24.80
C PRO A 10 -12.38 -16.54 23.64
N PRO A 11 -11.31 -15.86 23.20
CA PRO A 11 -11.41 -14.94 22.08
C PRO A 11 -11.98 -15.69 20.87
N PRO A 12 -12.77 -15.02 20.02
CA PRO A 12 -13.25 -15.59 18.78
C PRO A 12 -12.13 -16.30 18.01
N PRO A 13 -12.38 -17.48 17.41
CA PRO A 13 -11.32 -18.27 16.77
C PRO A 13 -10.49 -17.50 15.73
N PHE A 14 -11.09 -16.52 15.04
CA PHE A 14 -10.40 -15.70 14.05
C PHE A 14 -9.33 -14.77 14.66
N LEU A 15 -9.39 -14.49 15.97
CA LEU A 15 -8.37 -13.74 16.71
C LEU A 15 -7.22 -14.64 17.21
N ALA A 16 -7.34 -15.97 17.05
CA ALA A 16 -6.31 -16.91 17.48
C ALA A 16 -5.13 -17.01 16.49
N GLN A 17 -5.13 -16.22 15.42
CA GLN A 17 -4.11 -16.20 14.38
C GLN A 17 -3.57 -14.77 14.17
N PRO A 18 -2.38 -14.61 13.56
CA PRO A 18 -1.87 -13.30 13.20
C PRO A 18 -2.80 -12.59 12.22
N LEU A 19 -3.14 -11.35 12.54
CA LEU A 19 -4.00 -10.48 11.75
C LEU A 19 -3.20 -9.30 11.20
N LEU A 20 -3.58 -8.85 10.01
CA LEU A 20 -3.04 -7.67 9.36
C LEU A 20 -4.13 -6.64 9.15
N TYR A 21 -3.80 -5.39 9.46
CA TYR A 21 -4.58 -4.24 9.01
C TYR A 21 -4.12 -3.85 7.60
N VAL A 22 -5.06 -3.76 6.67
CA VAL A 22 -4.79 -3.39 5.28
C VAL A 22 -5.60 -2.18 4.87
N GLN A 23 -5.00 -1.31 4.05
CA GLN A 23 -5.68 -0.18 3.43
C GLN A 23 -5.84 -0.46 1.92
N PRO A 24 -7.05 -0.35 1.36
CA PRO A 24 -7.27 -0.58 -0.05
C PRO A 24 -6.82 0.62 -0.90
N PHE A 25 -6.52 0.33 -2.16
CA PHE A 25 -6.19 1.31 -3.18
C PHE A 25 -7.09 1.13 -4.42
N HIS A 26 -7.35 2.22 -5.14
CA HIS A 26 -7.90 2.20 -6.48
C HIS A 26 -6.78 2.31 -7.52
N ILE A 27 -6.88 1.51 -8.58
CA ILE A 27 -6.06 1.72 -9.78
C ILE A 27 -6.63 2.93 -10.52
N ILE A 28 -5.81 3.97 -10.67
CA ILE A 28 -6.19 5.20 -11.37
C ILE A 28 -5.50 5.35 -12.72
N THR A 29 -4.42 4.61 -12.98
CA THR A 29 -3.72 4.59 -14.27
C THR A 29 -3.05 3.25 -14.51
N THR A 30 -2.98 2.83 -15.76
CA THR A 30 -2.35 1.58 -16.21
C THR A 30 -1.05 1.86 -16.98
N PRO A 31 -0.14 0.88 -17.10
CA PRO A 31 1.12 1.06 -17.84
C PRO A 31 0.97 1.53 -19.28
N GLU A 32 -0.14 1.16 -19.95
CA GLU A 32 -0.41 1.53 -21.35
C GLU A 32 -0.83 3.00 -21.47
N SER A 33 -1.42 3.56 -20.41
CA SER A 33 -1.89 4.95 -20.39
C SER A 33 -0.85 5.93 -19.84
N GLN A 34 0.18 5.44 -19.13
CA GLN A 34 1.23 6.26 -18.56
C GLN A 34 2.54 6.14 -19.35
N LEU A 35 2.70 6.99 -20.37
CA LEU A 35 3.82 6.95 -21.31
C LEU A 35 5.20 7.21 -20.67
N ASP A 36 5.26 7.92 -19.55
CA ASP A 36 6.53 8.32 -18.96
C ASP A 36 7.16 7.22 -18.09
N THR A 37 6.35 6.51 -17.30
CA THR A 37 6.87 5.52 -16.34
C THR A 37 6.50 4.08 -16.70
N HIS A 38 5.44 3.87 -17.49
CA HIS A 38 4.88 2.54 -17.77
C HIS A 38 4.60 1.72 -16.49
N LEU A 39 4.13 2.39 -15.44
CA LEU A 39 3.78 1.77 -14.16
C LEU A 39 2.29 1.91 -13.89
N TRP A 40 1.77 1.02 -13.05
CA TRP A 40 0.44 1.20 -12.49
C TRP A 40 0.46 2.33 -11.48
N MET A 41 -0.54 3.20 -11.51
CA MET A 41 -0.73 4.24 -10.51
C MET A 41 -1.95 3.93 -9.65
N LEU A 42 -1.75 4.06 -8.34
CA LEU A 42 -2.69 3.70 -7.29
C LEU A 42 -3.03 4.93 -6.46
N GLU A 43 -4.27 5.02 -5.98
CA GLU A 43 -4.74 6.06 -5.06
C GLU A 43 -5.39 5.42 -3.83
N ARG A 44 -5.09 5.91 -2.63
CA ARG A 44 -5.70 5.41 -1.39
C ARG A 44 -7.21 5.63 -1.39
N VAL A 45 -7.95 4.64 -0.91
CA VAL A 45 -9.41 4.76 -0.76
C VAL A 45 -9.76 5.39 0.58
N TYR A 46 -10.62 6.41 0.53
CA TYR A 46 -11.20 7.03 1.71
C TYR A 46 -12.69 6.72 1.80
N SER A 47 -13.19 6.64 3.03
CA SER A 47 -14.62 6.50 3.27
C SER A 47 -15.29 7.82 2.89
N PRO A 48 -16.37 7.81 2.08
CA PRO A 48 -17.18 9.00 1.89
C PRO A 48 -17.83 9.33 3.25
N SER A 49 -17.25 10.28 3.97
CA SER A 49 -17.78 10.70 5.26
C SER A 49 -19.13 11.40 5.03
N LEU A 50 -20.17 10.98 5.75
CA LEU A 50 -21.49 11.64 5.77
C LEU A 50 -21.45 13.06 6.41
N ARG A 51 -20.28 13.52 6.85
CA ARG A 51 -20.04 14.86 7.43
C ARG A 51 -18.71 15.41 6.92
N PRO A 52 -18.55 16.75 6.82
CA PRO A 52 -17.38 17.39 6.21
C PRO A 52 -16.10 17.34 7.09
N THR A 53 -16.10 16.54 8.16
CA THR A 53 -14.98 16.40 9.08
C THR A 53 -14.20 15.13 8.79
N LEU A 54 -13.08 15.32 8.09
CA LEU A 54 -11.96 14.38 7.90
C LEU A 54 -12.33 13.04 7.26
N ALA A 55 -11.93 12.88 6.00
CA ALA A 55 -11.98 11.60 5.30
C ALA A 55 -11.32 10.50 6.15
N CYS A 56 -12.10 9.49 6.55
CA CYS A 56 -11.58 8.37 7.32
C CYS A 56 -10.96 7.34 6.37
N HIS A 57 -9.77 6.83 6.69
CA HIS A 57 -9.14 5.77 5.90
C HIS A 57 -10.02 4.52 5.96
N VAL A 58 -10.39 3.97 4.80
CA VAL A 58 -11.01 2.64 4.76
C VAL A 58 -9.91 1.63 5.08
N GLY A 59 -10.20 0.69 5.97
CA GLY A 59 -9.28 -0.40 6.24
C GLY A 59 -10.02 -1.67 6.58
N PHE A 60 -9.37 -2.80 6.30
CA PHE A 60 -9.87 -4.14 6.60
C PHE A 60 -8.88 -4.84 7.51
N ILE A 61 -9.38 -5.85 8.23
CA ILE A 61 -8.54 -6.76 9.00
C ILE A 61 -8.64 -8.11 8.30
N LEU A 62 -7.50 -8.65 7.88
CA LEU A 62 -7.41 -9.94 7.21
C LEU A 62 -6.42 -10.84 7.95
N PRO A 63 -6.62 -12.16 7.94
CA PRO A 63 -5.61 -13.13 8.36
C PRO A 63 -4.31 -12.96 7.58
N LEU A 64 -3.17 -13.05 8.27
CA LEU A 64 -1.85 -13.04 7.60
C LEU A 64 -1.73 -14.16 6.55
N THR A 65 -2.42 -15.28 6.78
CA THR A 65 -2.46 -16.43 5.87
C THR A 65 -3.13 -16.16 4.53
N GLU A 66 -3.88 -15.05 4.40
CA GLU A 66 -4.51 -14.64 3.13
C GLU A 66 -3.60 -13.77 2.25
N VAL A 67 -2.42 -13.39 2.75
CA VAL A 67 -1.46 -12.58 1.99
C VAL A 67 -0.44 -13.46 1.30
N CYS A 68 -0.50 -13.53 -0.03
CA CYS A 68 0.45 -14.31 -0.84
C CYS A 68 1.78 -13.59 -1.06
N HIS A 69 1.72 -12.29 -1.37
CA HIS A 69 2.89 -11.51 -1.78
C HIS A 69 2.79 -10.06 -1.28
N SER A 70 3.93 -9.50 -0.88
CA SER A 70 4.07 -8.06 -0.69
C SER A 70 4.33 -7.38 -2.03
N ALA A 71 3.74 -6.20 -2.22
CA ALA A 71 4.07 -5.32 -3.34
C ALA A 71 4.64 -4.01 -2.80
N ASP A 72 5.70 -3.54 -3.45
CA ASP A 72 6.33 -2.28 -3.07
C ASP A 72 5.62 -1.10 -3.72
N LEU A 73 5.41 -0.04 -2.95
CA LEU A 73 4.78 1.19 -3.41
C LEU A 73 5.78 2.33 -3.39
N VAL A 74 5.91 3.06 -4.49
CA VAL A 74 6.73 4.27 -4.56
C VAL A 74 5.77 5.47 -4.54
N PRO A 75 5.89 6.39 -3.57
CA PRO A 75 5.06 7.59 -3.54
C PRO A 75 5.19 8.39 -4.84
N ALA A 76 4.07 8.85 -5.38
CA ALA A 76 4.05 9.81 -6.47
C ALA A 76 4.33 11.20 -5.89
N PHE A 77 5.62 11.54 -5.83
CA PHE A 77 6.06 12.88 -5.44
C PHE A 77 5.54 13.88 -6.48
N GLY A 78 4.75 14.86 -6.04
CA GLY A 78 4.22 15.91 -6.90
C GLY A 78 5.32 16.84 -7.42
N LYS A 79 4.94 18.05 -7.83
CA LYS A 79 5.92 19.05 -8.28
C LYS A 79 6.87 19.50 -7.18
N GLU A 80 6.43 19.43 -5.92
CA GLU A 80 7.20 19.78 -4.75
C GLU A 80 7.27 18.59 -3.80
N VAL A 81 8.47 18.33 -3.28
CA VAL A 81 8.73 17.28 -2.29
C VAL A 81 8.80 17.93 -0.93
N ASP A 82 8.02 17.43 0.03
CA ASP A 82 8.16 17.80 1.43
C ASP A 82 9.41 17.12 1.99
N CYS A 83 10.45 17.92 2.24
CA CYS A 83 11.74 17.43 2.74
C CYS A 83 11.70 16.91 4.18
N THR A 84 10.57 17.08 4.88
CA THR A 84 10.35 16.50 6.21
C THR A 84 9.85 15.06 6.14
N VAL A 85 9.41 14.60 4.96
CA VAL A 85 8.92 13.24 4.74
C VAL A 85 10.11 12.31 4.54
N THR A 86 10.14 11.25 5.35
CA THR A 86 11.15 10.20 5.28
C THR A 86 10.60 9.00 4.51
N LEU A 87 11.46 8.05 4.14
CA LEU A 87 11.01 6.77 3.58
C LEU A 87 9.93 6.11 4.44
N ALA A 88 10.12 6.12 5.78
CA ALA A 88 9.20 5.51 6.73
C ALA A 88 7.84 6.22 6.80
N THR A 89 7.82 7.55 6.70
CA THR A 89 6.57 8.34 6.80
C THR A 89 5.91 8.59 5.44
N SER A 90 6.61 8.32 4.34
CA SER A 90 6.11 8.58 2.99
C SER A 90 4.86 7.79 2.63
N GLN A 91 4.71 6.59 3.18
CA GLN A 91 3.51 5.78 2.99
C GLN A 91 2.30 6.32 3.76
N GLU A 92 2.50 7.15 4.78
CA GLU A 92 1.41 7.72 5.57
C GLU A 92 0.95 9.08 5.01
N VAL A 93 1.88 9.84 4.45
CA VAL A 93 1.63 11.22 4.00
C VAL A 93 1.06 11.28 2.58
N TYR A 94 1.55 10.45 1.67
CA TYR A 94 1.13 10.50 0.28
C TYR A 94 -0.16 9.69 0.01
N GLN A 95 -0.93 10.15 -0.97
CA GLN A 95 -2.18 9.51 -1.37
C GLN A 95 -2.04 8.68 -2.66
N ARG A 96 -1.05 9.00 -3.49
CA ARG A 96 -0.82 8.37 -4.79
C ARG A 96 0.52 7.66 -4.82
N PHE A 97 0.53 6.50 -5.45
CA PHE A 97 1.68 5.60 -5.48
C PHE A 97 1.82 4.96 -6.85
N TYR A 98 3.05 4.77 -7.28
CA TYR A 98 3.38 3.83 -8.33
C TYR A 98 3.56 2.44 -7.75
N LEU A 99 2.96 1.44 -8.38
CA LEU A 99 3.21 0.05 -8.05
C LEU A 99 4.60 -0.32 -8.58
N ASN A 100 5.53 -0.57 -7.67
CA ASN A 100 6.87 -1.04 -8.04
C ASN A 100 6.80 -2.54 -8.34
N TYR A 101 6.75 -2.87 -9.64
CA TYR A 101 6.83 -4.24 -10.09
C TYR A 101 8.30 -4.60 -10.36
N TYR A 102 8.96 -5.28 -9.41
CA TYR A 102 10.38 -5.65 -9.52
C TYR A 102 10.74 -6.38 -10.80
N THR A 103 9.81 -7.16 -11.37
CA THR A 103 10.02 -7.86 -12.63
C THR A 103 10.34 -6.90 -13.77
N ASN A 104 9.82 -5.67 -13.76
CA ASN A 104 10.18 -4.66 -14.76
C ASN A 104 11.57 -4.08 -14.51
N LYS A 105 12.04 -3.99 -13.26
CA LYS A 105 13.39 -3.50 -12.96
C LYS A 105 14.45 -4.53 -13.32
N GLU A 106 14.26 -5.80 -12.93
CA GLU A 106 15.16 -6.88 -13.34
C GLU A 106 15.12 -7.09 -14.86
N ALA A 107 13.95 -6.98 -15.51
CA ALA A 107 13.86 -7.03 -16.96
C ALA A 107 14.49 -5.80 -17.63
N PHE A 108 14.34 -4.59 -17.07
CA PHE A 108 15.01 -3.39 -17.57
C PHE A 108 16.53 -3.53 -17.42
N ASP A 109 17.03 -3.89 -16.24
CA ASP A 109 18.45 -4.12 -16.01
C ASP A 109 18.98 -5.20 -16.96
N THR A 110 18.27 -6.32 -17.13
CA THR A 110 18.66 -7.38 -18.08
C THR A 110 18.67 -6.89 -19.54
N LEU A 111 17.65 -6.13 -19.98
CA LEU A 111 17.53 -5.67 -21.36
C LEU A 111 18.48 -4.51 -21.71
N TYR A 112 18.84 -3.69 -20.72
CA TYR A 112 19.71 -2.52 -20.91
C TYR A 112 21.18 -2.78 -20.50
N GLU A 113 21.48 -3.73 -19.60
CA GLU A 113 22.84 -4.27 -19.43
C GLU A 113 23.29 -5.03 -20.69
N TYR A 114 22.39 -5.77 -21.36
CA TYR A 114 22.73 -6.43 -22.62
C TYR A 114 23.16 -5.45 -23.73
N ARG A 115 22.63 -4.22 -23.72
CA ARG A 115 22.98 -3.17 -24.69
C ARG A 115 24.29 -2.43 -24.38
N SER A 116 24.82 -2.53 -23.17
CA SER A 116 26.07 -1.86 -22.78
C SER A 116 27.33 -2.72 -23.00
N VAL A 117 27.17 -3.95 -23.52
CA VAL A 117 28.28 -4.89 -23.81
C VAL A 117 28.57 -5.05 -25.33
N GLN A 118 28.07 -4.15 -26.18
CA GLN A 118 28.42 -4.12 -27.61
C GLN A 118 29.09 -2.80 -28.04
N ILE A 119 30.29 -2.54 -27.51
CA ILE A 119 31.27 -1.65 -28.16
C ILE A 119 32.50 -2.47 -28.53
#